data_AF-A1CS29-F1
#
_entry.id   AF-A1CS29-F1
#
_cell.length_a   1.000
_cell.length_b   1.000
_cell.length_c   1.000
_cell.angle_alpha   90.00
_cell.angle_beta   90.00
_cell.angle_gamma   90.00
#
_symmetry.space_group_name_H-M   'P 1'
#
loop_
_entity.id
_entity.type
_entity.pdbx_description
1 polymer ?
#
loop_
_entity_poly.entity_id
_entity_poly.type
_entity_poly.pdbx_seq_one_letter_code
_entity_poly.pdbx_strand_id
1 'polypeptide(L)'
;MLNPLTPLLFFFFFFSLLPFVAANVEKTIFLAPHPSPLPSTDPTLDDLGLNRLSPSAPSLRTHLNASFPTPETPGTDSWFFLENLTPGQRYEVRVCYLATQPTIFTLDTYTLANALDDPTLLASVSRYSAARLEASLLPVRQASNPNSDGARGSAGAGAGADSVLFLRVRAAAEYFSPDEGLMERVPPVLVDVILDPFLGNVFPRSLVGTAVYAGVVALLAVGVAWWVMGVVRGVMEREVGLRDDGKKIR
;
A
#
# COMPACT_ATOMS: atom_id res chain seq x y z
N MET A 1 -36.78 -7.62 30.71
CA MET A 1 -35.34 -7.70 31.01
C MET A 1 -34.64 -8.22 29.76
N LEU A 2 -33.82 -7.40 29.08
CA LEU A 2 -33.04 -7.89 27.95
C LEU A 2 -32.02 -8.91 28.47
N ASN A 3 -31.99 -10.09 27.85
CA ASN A 3 -31.12 -11.19 28.25
C ASN A 3 -29.65 -10.75 28.08
N PRO A 4 -28.75 -10.87 29.08
CA PRO A 4 -27.37 -10.38 28.98
C PRO A 4 -26.54 -11.11 27.90
N LEU A 5 -27.07 -12.22 27.38
CA LEU A 5 -26.47 -13.01 26.30
C LEU A 5 -26.69 -12.42 24.90
N THR A 6 -27.73 -11.62 24.66
CA THR A 6 -27.97 -11.04 23.33
C THR A 6 -26.86 -10.10 22.83
N PRO A 7 -26.26 -9.18 23.62
CA PRO A 7 -25.15 -8.37 23.13
C PRO A 7 -23.91 -9.22 22.82
N LEU A 8 -23.67 -10.28 23.59
CA LEU A 8 -22.56 -11.20 23.37
C LEU A 8 -22.75 -12.01 22.07
N LEU A 9 -23.98 -12.45 21.79
CA LEU A 9 -24.32 -13.18 20.57
C LEU A 9 -24.24 -12.26 19.32
N PHE A 10 -24.66 -11.00 19.43
CA PHE A 10 -24.44 -9.99 18.38
C PHE A 10 -22.95 -9.70 18.15
N PHE A 11 -22.15 -9.63 19.22
CA PHE A 11 -20.70 -9.43 19.12
C PHE A 11 -20.02 -10.60 18.41
N PHE A 12 -20.35 -11.84 18.77
CA PHE A 12 -19.83 -13.04 18.10
C PHE A 12 -20.29 -13.13 16.64
N PHE A 13 -21.56 -12.80 16.35
CA PHE A 13 -22.09 -12.76 14.99
C PHE A 13 -21.40 -11.68 14.14
N PHE A 14 -21.15 -10.50 14.71
CA PHE A 14 -20.43 -9.41 14.03
C PHE A 14 -18.97 -9.81 13.73
N PHE A 15 -18.29 -10.46 14.67
CA PHE A 15 -16.94 -10.97 14.45
C PHE A 15 -16.87 -12.14 13.47
N SER A 16 -17.88 -13.01 13.42
CA SER A 16 -17.94 -14.09 12.42
C SER A 16 -18.24 -13.59 11.01
N LEU A 17 -18.75 -12.37 10.88
CA LEU A 17 -19.04 -11.69 9.62
C LEU A 17 -17.86 -10.84 9.11
N LEU A 18 -16.68 -10.88 9.75
CA LEU A 18 -15.47 -10.26 9.20
C LEU A 18 -14.86 -11.25 8.19
N PRO A 19 -15.13 -11.16 6.87
CA PRO A 19 -14.37 -11.93 5.91
C PRO A 19 -12.89 -11.54 6.03
N PHE A 20 -12.01 -12.53 5.87
CA PHE A 20 -10.65 -12.25 5.42
C PHE A 20 -10.77 -11.64 4.02
N VAL A 21 -10.87 -10.32 3.95
CA VAL A 21 -10.78 -9.60 2.69
C VAL A 21 -9.31 -9.65 2.29
N ALA A 22 -8.94 -10.66 1.51
CA ALA A 22 -7.75 -10.62 0.68
C ALA A 22 -8.01 -9.57 -0.40
N ALA A 23 -7.86 -8.29 -0.05
CA ALA A 23 -7.82 -7.24 -1.04
C ALA A 23 -6.58 -7.51 -1.89
N ASN A 24 -6.79 -7.90 -3.14
CA ASN A 24 -5.74 -8.01 -4.15
C ASN A 24 -5.26 -6.59 -4.46
N VAL A 25 -4.39 -6.08 -3.59
CA VAL A 25 -3.65 -4.85 -3.79
C VAL A 25 -2.22 -5.30 -3.98
N GLU A 26 -1.58 -4.83 -5.03
CA GLU A 26 -0.20 -5.15 -5.32
C GLU A 26 0.69 -4.49 -4.25
N LYS A 27 0.98 -5.28 -3.22
CA LYS A 27 1.66 -4.81 -2.02
C LYS A 27 2.54 -5.88 -1.41
N THR A 28 3.53 -5.42 -0.66
CA THR A 28 4.35 -6.27 0.20
C THR A 28 4.50 -5.66 1.57
N ILE A 29 4.62 -6.49 2.60
CA ILE A 29 4.79 -6.08 3.99
C ILE A 29 6.06 -6.72 4.51
N PHE A 30 6.92 -5.92 5.13
CA PHE A 30 8.19 -6.39 5.66
C PHE A 30 8.49 -5.75 7.01
N LEU A 31 9.43 -6.36 7.72
CA LEU A 31 10.07 -5.76 8.89
C LEU A 31 11.37 -5.11 8.45
N ALA A 32 11.57 -3.86 8.84
CA ALA A 32 12.82 -3.18 8.59
C ALA A 32 13.97 -3.95 9.27
N PRO A 33 15.00 -4.37 8.51
CA PRO A 33 16.09 -5.17 9.07
C PRO A 33 16.88 -4.39 10.12
N HIS A 34 17.69 -5.09 10.91
CA HIS A 34 18.71 -4.40 11.69
C HIS A 34 19.67 -3.66 10.76
N PRO A 35 20.21 -2.52 11.19
CA PRO A 35 21.14 -1.77 10.38
C PRO A 35 22.34 -2.63 9.98
N SER A 36 22.66 -2.59 8.69
CA SER A 36 23.89 -3.20 8.19
C SER A 36 25.08 -2.32 8.61
N PRO A 37 26.27 -2.90 8.87
CA PRO A 37 27.48 -2.09 9.04
C PRO A 37 27.86 -1.31 7.77
N LEU A 38 27.27 -1.62 6.62
CA LEU A 38 27.41 -0.84 5.40
C LEU A 38 26.57 0.44 5.51
N PRO A 39 27.18 1.63 5.42
CA PRO A 39 26.45 2.88 5.52
C PRO A 39 25.44 3.05 4.37
N SER A 40 24.25 3.53 4.68
CA SER A 40 23.21 3.94 3.72
C SER A 40 23.68 5.02 2.74
N THR A 41 24.71 5.78 3.14
CA THR A 41 25.39 6.83 2.35
C THR A 41 26.68 6.32 1.70
N ASP A 42 26.77 5.03 1.39
CA ASP A 42 27.87 4.53 0.56
C ASP A 42 27.74 5.15 -0.85
N PRO A 43 28.74 5.92 -1.33
CA PRO A 43 28.68 6.53 -2.66
C PRO A 43 28.46 5.50 -3.78
N THR A 44 28.87 4.25 -3.57
CA THR A 44 28.66 3.17 -4.54
C THR A 44 27.18 2.77 -4.69
N LEU A 45 26.35 2.98 -3.67
CA LEU A 45 24.89 2.76 -3.73
C LEU A 45 24.16 3.95 -4.37
N ASP A 46 24.68 5.16 -4.18
CA ASP A 46 24.20 6.36 -4.88
C ASP A 46 24.43 6.23 -6.40
N ASP A 47 25.56 5.64 -6.80
CA ASP A 47 25.93 5.41 -8.21
C ASP A 47 24.96 4.46 -8.96
N LEU A 48 24.15 3.67 -8.24
CA LEU A 48 23.17 2.77 -8.88
C LEU A 48 22.01 3.53 -9.54
N GLY A 49 21.84 4.83 -9.25
CA GLY A 49 20.79 5.65 -9.86
C GLY A 49 19.36 5.22 -9.53
N LEU A 50 19.18 4.44 -8.45
CA LEU A 50 17.88 3.96 -8.01
C LEU A 50 17.07 5.09 -7.38
N ASN A 51 15.78 5.11 -7.68
CA ASN A 51 14.85 5.98 -6.99
C ASN A 51 14.73 5.56 -5.51
N ARG A 52 14.62 6.54 -4.62
CA ARG A 52 14.62 6.33 -3.16
C ARG A 52 13.25 6.60 -2.55
N LEU A 53 12.88 5.78 -1.56
CA LEU A 53 11.72 5.99 -0.70
C LEU A 53 12.17 5.94 0.75
N SER A 54 11.60 6.81 1.56
CA SER A 54 11.88 6.89 3.00
C SER A 54 10.63 7.30 3.77
N PRO A 55 10.58 7.16 5.10
CA PRO A 55 9.42 7.61 5.87
C PRO A 55 9.13 9.12 5.74
N SER A 56 10.12 9.94 5.39
CA SER A 56 9.97 11.39 5.14
C SER A 56 9.53 11.71 3.70
N ALA A 57 9.87 10.85 2.73
CA ALA A 57 9.41 10.90 1.35
C ALA A 57 8.73 9.56 0.98
N PRO A 58 7.52 9.29 1.50
CA PRO A 58 6.92 7.96 1.45
C PRO A 58 6.27 7.64 0.11
N SER A 59 6.13 8.58 -0.82
CA SER A 59 5.42 8.38 -2.08
C SER A 59 6.23 8.84 -3.27
N LEU A 60 6.24 8.03 -4.34
CA LEU A 60 6.94 8.33 -5.57
C LEU A 60 6.07 7.99 -6.79
N ARG A 61 5.76 9.01 -7.58
CA ARG A 61 5.10 8.86 -8.88
C ARG A 61 6.11 8.64 -10.00
N THR A 62 6.00 7.52 -10.71
CA THR A 62 6.95 7.13 -11.76
C THR A 62 6.26 6.29 -12.85
N HIS A 63 6.92 6.12 -13.99
CA HIS A 63 6.54 5.11 -14.97
C HIS A 63 7.33 3.82 -14.76
N LEU A 64 6.66 2.67 -14.78
CA LEU A 64 7.30 1.36 -14.78
C LEU A 64 7.17 0.74 -16.16
N ASN A 65 8.28 0.26 -16.71
CA ASN A 65 8.24 -0.56 -17.90
C ASN A 65 7.60 -1.90 -17.54
N ALA A 66 6.74 -2.40 -18.43
CA ALA A 66 6.10 -3.68 -18.30
C ALA A 66 6.35 -4.49 -19.58
N SER A 67 6.25 -5.80 -19.47
CA SER A 67 6.34 -6.73 -20.60
C SER A 67 5.29 -7.82 -20.45
N PHE A 68 4.93 -8.47 -21.55
CA PHE A 68 4.11 -9.68 -21.43
C PHE A 68 4.91 -10.77 -20.71
N PRO A 69 4.27 -11.51 -19.77
CA PRO A 69 4.95 -12.56 -19.04
C PRO A 69 5.28 -13.73 -19.97
N THR A 70 6.52 -14.23 -19.90
CA THR A 70 6.96 -15.48 -20.50
C THR A 70 7.41 -16.44 -19.40
N PRO A 71 7.54 -17.76 -19.67
CA PRO A 71 8.04 -18.72 -18.69
C PRO A 71 9.42 -18.35 -18.11
N GLU A 72 10.24 -17.67 -18.89
CA GLU A 72 11.61 -17.27 -18.56
C GLU A 72 11.68 -15.85 -17.97
N THR A 73 10.78 -14.95 -18.39
CA THR A 73 10.70 -13.57 -17.91
C THR A 73 9.26 -13.25 -17.49
N PRO A 74 8.91 -13.39 -16.21
CA PRO A 74 7.54 -13.18 -15.73
C PRO A 74 7.09 -11.70 -15.78
N GLY A 75 7.93 -10.78 -16.21
CA GLY A 75 7.65 -9.35 -16.33
C GLY A 75 8.95 -8.55 -16.42
N THR A 76 8.83 -7.23 -16.38
CA THR A 76 9.98 -6.31 -16.36
C THR A 76 10.26 -5.84 -14.94
N ASP A 77 11.52 -5.98 -14.50
CA ASP A 77 11.96 -5.60 -13.17
C ASP A 77 12.31 -4.11 -13.09
N SER A 78 11.80 -3.44 -12.06
CA SER A 78 12.17 -2.09 -11.65
C SER A 78 12.67 -2.09 -10.21
N TRP A 79 13.77 -1.41 -9.95
CA TRP A 79 14.42 -1.41 -8.64
C TRP A 79 14.37 -0.04 -7.96
N PHE A 80 14.15 -0.08 -6.64
CA PHE A 80 14.08 1.07 -5.75
C PHE A 80 14.90 0.81 -4.49
N PHE A 81 15.31 1.89 -3.84
CA PHE A 81 16.04 1.84 -2.58
C PHE A 81 15.15 2.37 -1.46
N LEU A 82 14.96 1.57 -0.40
CA LEU A 82 14.23 1.95 0.80
C LEU A 82 15.25 2.31 1.87
N GLU A 83 15.18 3.53 2.40
CA GLU A 83 16.18 4.07 3.32
C GLU A 83 15.56 4.75 4.54
N ASN A 84 16.41 5.01 5.53
CA ASN A 84 16.03 5.65 6.80
C ASN A 84 14.86 4.94 7.49
N LEU A 85 14.80 3.61 7.37
CA LEU A 85 13.77 2.80 8.02
C LEU A 85 14.11 2.64 9.50
N THR A 86 13.09 2.52 10.34
CA THR A 86 13.28 2.23 11.77
C THR A 86 13.40 0.72 11.97
N PRO A 87 14.53 0.19 12.47
CA PRO A 87 14.72 -1.25 12.68
C PRO A 87 13.59 -1.89 13.49
N GLY A 88 13.09 -3.04 13.04
CA GLY A 88 12.01 -3.78 13.70
C GLY A 88 10.61 -3.17 13.55
N GLN A 89 10.48 -2.02 12.89
CA GLN A 89 9.18 -1.49 12.51
C GLN A 89 8.68 -2.19 11.23
N ARG A 90 7.38 -2.47 11.19
CA ARG A 90 6.70 -2.99 10.00
C ARG A 90 6.38 -1.86 9.03
N TYR A 91 6.63 -2.13 7.76
CA TYR A 91 6.29 -1.24 6.67
C TYR A 91 5.51 -2.02 5.62
N GLU A 92 4.67 -1.30 4.88
CA GLU A 92 3.96 -1.82 3.72
C GLU A 92 4.32 -0.95 2.53
N VAL A 93 4.71 -1.57 1.43
CA VAL A 93 4.85 -0.88 0.14
C VAL A 93 3.69 -1.27 -0.76
N ARG A 94 3.07 -0.27 -1.39
CA ARG A 94 1.93 -0.42 -2.29
C ARG A 94 2.26 0.19 -3.65
N VAL A 95 1.79 -0.46 -4.71
CA VAL A 95 1.74 0.14 -6.06
C VAL A 95 0.30 0.54 -6.35
N CYS A 96 0.08 1.82 -6.59
CA CYS A 96 -1.20 2.35 -7.05
C CYS A 96 -1.09 2.75 -8.51
N TYR A 97 -2.03 2.32 -9.35
CA TYR A 97 -1.99 2.57 -10.78
C TYR A 97 -3.40 2.74 -11.36
N LEU A 98 -3.49 3.24 -12.59
CA LEU A 98 -4.77 3.42 -13.27
C LEU A 98 -5.29 2.09 -13.83
N ALA A 99 -6.57 1.79 -13.59
CA ALA A 99 -7.22 0.59 -14.10
C ALA A 99 -7.40 0.55 -15.64
N THR A 100 -6.94 1.57 -16.35
CA THR A 100 -6.98 1.64 -17.82
C THR A 100 -5.87 0.84 -18.50
N GLN A 101 -4.88 0.37 -17.74
CA GLN A 101 -3.77 -0.42 -18.25
C GLN A 101 -3.58 -1.68 -17.38
N PRO A 102 -4.30 -2.78 -17.67
CA PRO A 102 -4.24 -4.00 -16.87
C PRO A 102 -2.81 -4.53 -16.77
N THR A 103 -2.29 -4.57 -15.54
CA THR A 103 -0.91 -4.93 -15.24
C THR A 103 -0.86 -5.63 -13.90
N ILE A 104 -0.20 -6.78 -13.85
CA ILE A 104 0.13 -7.49 -12.60
C ILE A 104 1.46 -6.94 -12.08
N PHE A 105 1.51 -6.63 -10.78
CA PHE A 105 2.71 -6.16 -10.12
C PHE A 105 3.14 -7.09 -9.00
N THR A 106 4.34 -7.66 -9.07
CA THR A 106 4.91 -8.45 -7.97
C THR A 106 5.97 -7.63 -7.23
N LEU A 107 5.87 -7.59 -5.90
CA LEU A 107 6.74 -6.79 -5.04
C LEU A 107 7.54 -7.67 -4.08
N ASP A 108 8.86 -7.56 -4.17
CA ASP A 108 9.79 -8.29 -3.30
C ASP A 108 10.78 -7.31 -2.65
N THR A 109 11.12 -7.58 -1.39
CA THR A 109 12.14 -6.81 -0.67
C THR A 109 13.35 -7.66 -0.34
N TYR A 110 14.54 -7.12 -0.57
CA TYR A 110 15.81 -7.80 -0.35
C TYR A 110 16.73 -6.95 0.53
N THR A 111 17.42 -7.60 1.46
CA THR A 111 18.54 -6.96 2.16
C THR A 111 19.69 -6.72 1.18
N LEU A 112 20.55 -5.77 1.51
CA LEU A 112 21.74 -5.48 0.70
C LEU A 112 22.62 -6.74 0.54
N ALA A 113 22.85 -7.49 1.62
CA ALA A 113 23.59 -8.75 1.58
C ALA A 113 22.94 -9.76 0.61
N ASN A 114 21.64 -10.03 0.76
CA ASN A 114 20.96 -11.01 -0.09
C ASN A 114 20.98 -10.62 -1.58
N ALA A 115 20.82 -9.33 -1.88
CA ALA A 115 20.83 -8.86 -3.26
C ALA A 115 22.22 -8.94 -3.91
N LEU A 116 23.29 -8.84 -3.11
CA LEU A 116 24.67 -8.97 -3.58
C LEU A 116 25.15 -10.42 -3.67
N ASP A 117 24.70 -11.27 -2.75
CA ASP A 117 25.08 -12.68 -2.67
C ASP A 117 24.37 -13.53 -3.75
N ASP A 118 23.16 -13.14 -4.17
CA ASP A 118 22.43 -13.82 -5.24
C ASP A 118 22.83 -13.26 -6.62
N PRO A 119 23.49 -14.07 -7.48
CA PRO A 119 23.94 -13.61 -8.79
C PRO A 119 22.79 -13.20 -9.72
N THR A 120 21.60 -13.77 -9.53
CA THR A 120 20.43 -13.43 -10.36
C THR A 120 19.87 -12.07 -10.00
N LEU A 121 19.81 -11.76 -8.69
CA LEU A 121 19.37 -10.45 -8.20
C LEU A 121 20.38 -9.38 -8.57
N LEU A 122 21.67 -9.62 -8.35
CA LEU A 122 22.74 -8.69 -8.71
C LEU A 122 22.73 -8.40 -10.22
N ALA A 123 22.58 -9.42 -11.07
CA ALA A 123 22.45 -9.25 -12.52
C ALA A 123 21.21 -8.42 -12.90
N SER A 124 20.10 -8.57 -12.18
CA SER A 124 18.89 -7.80 -12.45
C SER A 124 18.99 -6.34 -12.02
N VAL A 125 19.58 -6.05 -10.85
CA VAL A 125 19.83 -4.68 -10.35
C VAL A 125 20.80 -3.96 -11.28
N SER A 126 21.91 -4.62 -11.66
CA SER A 126 22.91 -4.05 -12.56
C SER A 126 22.35 -3.77 -13.96
N ARG A 127 21.51 -4.65 -14.51
CA ARG A 127 20.83 -4.40 -15.79
C ARG A 127 19.93 -3.16 -15.70
N TYR A 128 19.17 -3.04 -14.62
CA TYR A 128 18.27 -1.90 -14.41
C TYR A 128 19.06 -0.59 -14.23
N SER A 129 20.14 -0.60 -13.43
CA SER A 129 20.97 0.58 -13.23
C SER A 129 21.67 1.01 -14.52
N ALA A 130 22.20 0.07 -15.30
CA ALA A 130 22.84 0.35 -16.59
C ALA A 130 21.86 0.98 -17.60
N ALA A 131 20.66 0.41 -17.75
CA ALA A 131 19.64 0.95 -18.65
C ALA A 131 19.21 2.38 -18.26
N ARG A 132 19.18 2.66 -16.95
CA ARG A 132 18.83 3.99 -16.44
C ARG A 132 19.95 5.00 -16.62
N LEU A 133 21.21 4.57 -16.45
CA LEU A 133 22.37 5.39 -16.73
C LEU A 133 22.38 5.77 -18.23
N GLU A 134 22.15 4.81 -19.13
CA GLU A 134 22.04 5.07 -20.57
C GLU A 134 20.91 6.07 -20.89
N ALA A 135 19.73 5.90 -20.28
CA ALA A 135 18.61 6.82 -20.45
C ALA A 135 18.92 8.25 -19.96
N SER A 136 19.78 8.42 -18.96
CA SER A 136 20.18 9.73 -18.46
C SER A 136 21.23 10.44 -19.33
N LEU A 137 21.95 9.70 -20.19
CA LEU A 137 22.94 10.24 -21.13
C LEU A 137 22.34 10.73 -22.45
N LEU A 138 21.08 10.39 -22.76
CA LEU A 138 20.40 10.85 -23.98
C LEU A 138 19.91 12.30 -23.84
N PRO A 139 20.28 13.22 -24.75
CA PRO A 139 19.81 14.60 -24.72
C PRO A 139 18.40 14.69 -25.34
N VAL A 140 17.37 14.22 -24.64
CA VAL A 140 15.97 14.37 -25.08
C VAL A 140 15.16 15.11 -24.01
N ARG A 141 14.65 16.27 -24.42
CA ARG A 141 13.68 17.09 -23.69
C ARG A 141 12.37 16.32 -23.53
N GLN A 142 12.09 15.71 -22.37
CA GLN A 142 10.72 15.58 -21.84
C GLN A 142 10.66 14.95 -20.43
N ALA A 143 10.08 15.72 -19.52
CA ALA A 143 9.46 15.34 -18.24
C ALA A 143 10.32 14.55 -17.24
N SER A 144 11.48 15.11 -16.87
CA SER A 144 11.86 15.06 -15.46
C SER A 144 10.73 15.70 -14.65
N ASN A 145 10.02 14.91 -13.85
CA ASN A 145 9.26 15.45 -12.73
C ASN A 145 10.27 16.26 -11.89
N PRO A 146 10.13 17.58 -11.75
CA PRO A 146 10.97 18.36 -10.87
C PRO A 146 10.45 18.13 -9.45
N ASN A 147 10.75 16.97 -8.86
CA ASN A 147 10.56 16.78 -7.43
C ASN A 147 11.60 15.86 -6.78
N SER A 148 12.68 15.50 -7.49
CA SER A 148 13.84 14.82 -6.91
C SER A 148 14.92 15.77 -6.37
N ASP A 149 14.71 17.10 -6.42
CA ASP A 149 15.57 18.10 -5.77
C ASP A 149 15.11 18.46 -4.33
N GLY A 150 14.36 17.57 -3.68
CA GLY A 150 13.85 17.74 -2.32
C GLY A 150 14.63 17.06 -1.19
N ALA A 151 15.83 16.52 -1.45
CA ALA A 151 16.67 15.93 -0.38
C ALA A 151 18.17 16.28 -0.49
N ARG A 152 18.52 17.31 -1.28
CA ARG A 152 19.84 17.96 -1.18
C ARG A 152 19.79 18.99 -0.06
N GLY A 153 19.83 18.54 1.19
CA GLY A 153 20.00 19.43 2.34
C GLY A 153 19.25 19.03 3.59
N SER A 154 19.76 18.04 4.32
CA SER A 154 19.87 18.15 5.77
C SER A 154 21.08 17.34 6.23
N ALA A 155 22.24 17.96 6.13
CA ALA A 155 23.33 17.69 7.06
C ALA A 155 22.80 17.98 8.47
N GLY A 156 22.46 16.93 9.22
CA GLY A 156 22.07 17.05 10.62
C GLY A 156 21.02 16.05 11.07
N ALA A 157 21.41 14.79 11.28
CA ALA A 157 21.00 13.96 12.42
C ALA A 157 21.52 12.52 12.24
N GLY A 158 22.64 12.21 12.90
CA GLY A 158 23.05 10.83 13.22
C GLY A 158 23.67 10.02 12.09
N ALA A 159 24.99 9.90 12.10
CA ALA A 159 25.70 8.75 11.54
C ALA A 159 25.38 7.49 12.38
N GLY A 160 24.11 7.10 12.40
CA GLY A 160 23.61 5.91 13.07
C GLY A 160 23.10 4.98 12.00
N ALA A 161 23.77 3.84 11.85
CA ALA A 161 23.44 2.76 10.92
C ALA A 161 21.94 2.73 10.58
N ASP A 162 21.61 3.07 9.33
CA ASP A 162 20.23 3.09 8.86
C ASP A 162 19.80 1.69 8.43
N SER A 163 18.52 1.38 8.65
CA SER A 163 17.92 0.19 8.08
C SER A 163 17.56 0.45 6.62
N VAL A 164 18.09 -0.38 5.73
CA VAL A 164 17.95 -0.23 4.27
C VAL A 164 17.53 -1.53 3.61
N LEU A 165 16.78 -1.42 2.50
CA LEU A 165 16.34 -2.55 1.68
C LEU A 165 16.32 -2.16 0.21
N PHE A 166 16.57 -3.12 -0.67
CA PHE A 166 16.14 -3.02 -2.06
C PHE A 166 14.70 -3.47 -2.20
N LEU A 167 13.94 -2.74 -3.00
CA LEU A 167 12.61 -3.12 -3.44
C LEU A 167 12.66 -3.44 -4.94
N ARG A 168 12.23 -4.64 -5.30
CA ARG A 168 11.98 -5.05 -6.67
C ARG A 168 10.48 -4.98 -6.93
N VAL A 169 10.10 -4.23 -7.97
CA VAL A 169 8.75 -4.20 -8.51
C VAL A 169 8.80 -4.79 -9.91
N ARG A 170 8.12 -5.91 -10.13
CA ARG A 170 8.03 -6.54 -11.44
C ARG A 170 6.65 -6.31 -12.03
N ALA A 171 6.61 -5.67 -13.20
CA ALA A 171 5.38 -5.34 -13.91
C ALA A 171 5.19 -6.26 -15.12
N ALA A 172 4.03 -6.91 -15.19
CA ALA A 172 3.64 -7.82 -16.26
C ALA A 172 2.32 -7.35 -16.87
N ALA A 173 2.30 -7.13 -18.18
CA ALA A 173 1.06 -6.75 -18.87
C ALA A 173 0.06 -7.91 -18.83
N GLU A 174 -1.19 -7.61 -18.44
CA GLU A 174 -2.28 -8.58 -18.33
C GLU A 174 -3.48 -8.15 -19.18
N TYR A 175 -3.24 -7.95 -20.47
CA TYR A 175 -4.31 -7.65 -21.42
C TYR A 175 -4.09 -8.36 -22.75
N PHE A 176 -5.16 -8.46 -23.53
CA PHE A 176 -5.10 -8.84 -24.93
C PHE A 176 -5.78 -7.75 -25.74
N SER A 177 -5.12 -7.28 -26.80
CA SER A 177 -5.61 -6.21 -27.66
C SER A 177 -5.57 -6.64 -29.13
N PRO A 178 -6.56 -6.26 -29.96
CA PRO A 178 -6.46 -6.42 -31.41
C PRO A 178 -5.44 -5.46 -32.05
N ASP A 179 -5.01 -4.43 -31.31
CA ASP A 179 -3.93 -3.54 -31.76
C ASP A 179 -2.58 -4.24 -31.62
N GLU A 180 -2.01 -4.64 -32.75
CA GLU A 180 -0.71 -5.32 -32.82
C GLU A 180 0.41 -4.49 -32.18
N GLY A 181 0.35 -3.16 -32.25
CA GLY A 181 1.36 -2.29 -31.66
C GLY A 181 1.38 -2.39 -30.13
N LEU A 182 0.20 -2.50 -29.51
CA LEU A 182 0.07 -2.69 -28.05
C LEU A 182 0.45 -4.11 -27.60
N MET A 183 0.37 -5.08 -28.51
CA MET A 183 0.80 -6.47 -28.26
C MET A 183 2.31 -6.66 -28.49
N GLU A 184 2.93 -5.86 -29.36
CA GLU A 184 4.37 -5.90 -29.62
C GLU A 184 5.17 -5.07 -28.62
N ARG A 185 4.68 -3.87 -28.28
CA ARG A 185 5.35 -2.93 -27.37
C ARG A 185 4.40 -2.45 -26.29
N VAL A 186 4.57 -3.01 -25.10
CA VAL A 186 3.82 -2.61 -23.91
C VAL A 186 4.25 -1.20 -23.48
N PRO A 187 3.31 -0.24 -23.38
CA PRO A 187 3.65 1.10 -22.92
C PRO A 187 3.98 1.10 -21.41
N PRO A 188 4.85 2.02 -20.92
CA PRO A 188 5.12 2.11 -19.49
C PRO A 188 3.90 2.54 -18.67
N VAL A 189 3.68 1.89 -17.53
CA VAL A 189 2.52 2.13 -16.65
C VAL A 189 2.84 3.26 -15.68
N LEU A 190 1.99 4.28 -15.60
CA LEU A 190 2.10 5.31 -14.58
C LEU A 190 1.64 4.76 -13.22
N VAL A 191 2.54 4.77 -12.24
CA VAL A 191 2.28 4.26 -10.90
C VAL A 191 2.68 5.25 -9.82
N ASP A 192 2.08 5.08 -8.64
CA ASP A 192 2.49 5.67 -7.38
C ASP A 192 3.00 4.56 -6.46
N VAL A 193 4.28 4.58 -6.14
CA VAL A 193 4.90 3.65 -5.19
C VAL A 193 4.86 4.32 -3.82
N ILE A 194 4.19 3.70 -2.85
CA ILE A 194 3.94 4.28 -1.53
C ILE A 194 4.47 3.37 -0.44
N LEU A 195 5.36 3.88 0.41
CA LEU A 195 5.89 3.29 1.62
C LEU A 195 5.10 3.79 2.85
N ASP A 196 4.34 2.90 3.49
CA ASP A 196 3.49 3.23 4.64
C ASP A 196 4.02 2.54 5.92
N PRO A 197 4.42 3.29 6.96
CA PRO A 197 4.82 2.72 8.24
C PRO A 197 3.62 2.22 9.04
N PHE A 198 3.78 1.11 9.78
CA PHE A 198 2.77 0.65 10.72
C PHE A 198 2.86 1.38 12.06
N LEU A 199 1.72 1.70 12.65
CA LEU A 199 1.61 2.11 14.05
C LEU A 199 1.57 0.87 14.94
N GLY A 200 2.52 0.78 15.87
CA GLY A 200 2.62 -0.33 16.81
C GLY A 200 2.74 -1.70 16.14
N ASN A 201 3.20 -1.77 14.87
CA ASN A 201 3.28 -2.99 14.08
C ASN A 201 1.94 -3.73 13.86
N VAL A 202 0.80 -3.05 14.07
CA VAL A 202 -0.54 -3.64 13.87
C VAL A 202 -1.22 -3.07 12.62
N PHE A 203 -1.33 -1.74 12.51
CA PHE A 203 -2.08 -1.10 11.43
C PHE A 203 -1.21 -0.14 10.61
N PRO A 204 -1.40 -0.08 9.28
CA PRO A 204 -0.76 0.94 8.46
C PRO A 204 -1.20 2.35 8.89
N ARG A 205 -0.28 3.31 8.86
CA ARG A 205 -0.57 4.69 9.28
C ARG A 205 -1.64 5.34 8.43
N SER A 206 -1.63 5.09 7.12
CA SER A 206 -2.67 5.61 6.21
C SER A 206 -4.08 5.12 6.57
N LEU A 207 -4.22 3.94 7.17
CA LEU A 207 -5.51 3.32 7.48
C LEU A 207 -6.22 3.99 8.67
N VAL A 208 -5.46 4.62 9.57
CA VAL A 208 -5.97 5.15 10.84
C VAL A 208 -7.09 6.17 10.61
N GLY A 209 -6.91 7.09 9.65
CA GLY A 209 -7.92 8.10 9.33
C GLY A 209 -9.23 7.49 8.85
N THR A 210 -9.14 6.50 7.95
CA THR A 210 -10.31 5.77 7.43
C THR A 210 -11.01 4.99 8.53
N ALA A 211 -10.26 4.34 9.43
CA ALA A 211 -10.82 3.60 10.56
C ALA A 211 -11.55 4.52 11.54
N VAL A 212 -10.96 5.68 11.87
CA VAL A 212 -11.61 6.70 12.72
C VAL A 212 -12.89 7.20 12.07
N TYR A 213 -12.85 7.55 10.78
CA TYR A 213 -14.03 7.99 10.04
C TYR A 213 -15.14 6.93 10.04
N ALA A 214 -14.81 5.68 9.71
CA ALA A 214 -15.77 4.58 9.73
C ALA A 214 -16.37 4.36 11.13
N GLY A 215 -15.56 4.49 12.19
CA GLY A 215 -16.03 4.43 13.57
C GLY A 215 -17.05 5.52 13.90
N VAL A 216 -16.79 6.77 13.49
CA VAL A 216 -17.73 7.89 13.69
C VAL A 216 -19.05 7.63 12.96
N VAL A 217 -18.99 7.23 11.70
CA VAL A 217 -20.18 6.91 10.89
C VAL A 217 -20.99 5.78 11.54
N ALA A 218 -20.33 4.73 12.02
CA ALA A 218 -20.99 3.62 12.70
C ALA A 218 -21.71 4.06 13.98
N LEU A 219 -21.07 4.89 14.82
CA LEU A 219 -21.68 5.42 16.03
C LEU A 219 -22.92 6.27 15.73
N LEU A 220 -22.87 7.12 14.69
CA LEU A 220 -24.02 7.90 14.25
C LEU A 220 -25.16 7.00 13.78
N ALA A 221 -24.87 5.97 12.99
CA ALA A 221 -25.86 5.02 12.51
C ALA A 221 -26.56 4.28 13.66
N VAL A 222 -25.80 3.84 14.68
CA VAL A 222 -26.36 3.22 15.89
C VAL A 222 -27.25 4.20 16.64
N GLY A 223 -26.83 5.46 16.81
CA GLY A 223 -27.63 6.50 17.44
C GLY A 223 -28.96 6.75 16.72
N VAL A 224 -28.94 6.84 15.39
CA VAL A 224 -30.14 6.99 14.57
C VAL A 224 -31.05 5.76 14.69
N ALA A 225 -30.49 4.55 14.65
CA ALA A 225 -31.26 3.32 14.80
C ALA A 225 -31.96 3.25 16.17
N TRP A 226 -31.26 3.64 17.25
CA TRP A 226 -31.85 3.70 18.59
C TRP A 226 -32.97 4.73 18.69
N TRP A 227 -32.79 5.91 18.07
CA TRP A 227 -33.81 6.94 18.04
C TRP A 227 -35.07 6.48 17.29
N VAL A 228 -34.91 5.90 16.09
CA VAL A 228 -36.02 5.35 15.30
C VAL A 228 -36.77 4.26 16.06
N MET A 229 -36.05 3.33 16.71
CA MET A 229 -36.68 2.29 17.54
C MET A 229 -37.48 2.89 18.70
N GLY A 230 -36.99 3.97 19.32
CA GLY A 230 -37.72 4.71 20.36
C GLY A 230 -39.03 5.32 19.84
N VAL A 231 -39.00 5.94 18.66
CA VAL A 231 -40.20 6.54 18.03
C VAL A 231 -41.21 5.46 17.66
N VAL A 232 -40.77 4.38 16.99
CA VAL A 232 -41.66 3.26 16.60
C VAL A 232 -42.32 2.64 17.83
N ARG A 233 -41.54 2.39 18.88
CA ARG A 233 -42.07 1.88 20.15
C ARG A 233 -43.09 2.83 20.77
N GLY A 234 -42.83 4.14 20.75
CA GLY A 234 -43.75 5.15 21.26
C GLY A 234 -45.08 5.20 20.49
N VAL A 235 -45.06 5.01 19.16
CA VAL A 235 -46.28 4.92 18.35
C VAL A 235 -47.05 3.64 18.66
N MET A 236 -46.37 2.51 18.75
CA MET A 236 -46.98 1.21 19.07
C MET A 236 -47.67 1.23 20.45
N GLU A 237 -47.01 1.80 21.47
CA GLU A 237 -47.57 1.90 22.82
C GLU A 237 -48.82 2.80 22.86
N ARG A 238 -48.88 3.87 22.04
CA ARG A 238 -50.06 4.73 21.91
C ARG A 238 -51.24 4.01 21.23
N GLU A 239 -50.98 3.27 20.14
CA GLU A 239 -51.99 2.47 19.44
C GLU A 239 -52.58 1.36 20.33
N VAL A 240 -51.73 0.68 21.10
CA VAL A 240 -52.16 -0.38 22.02
C VAL A 240 -52.97 0.19 23.18
N GLY A 241 -52.57 1.33 23.75
CA GLY A 241 -53.31 2.00 24.81
C GLY A 241 -54.71 2.44 24.38
N LEU A 242 -54.84 3.03 23.18
CA LEU A 242 -56.14 3.43 22.62
C LEU A 242 -57.09 2.24 22.39
N ARG A 243 -56.55 1.06 22.02
CA ARG A 243 -57.32 -0.17 21.87
C ARG A 243 -57.83 -0.75 23.18
N ASP A 244 -57.06 -0.63 24.26
CA ASP A 244 -57.43 -1.18 25.57
C ASP A 244 -58.47 -0.30 26.27
N ASP A 245 -58.37 1.03 26.14
CA ASP A 245 -59.36 1.97 26.65
C ASP A 245 -60.71 1.86 25.92
N GLY A 246 -60.71 1.62 24.61
CA GLY A 246 -61.93 1.36 23.84
C GLY A 246 -62.67 0.07 24.25
N LYS A 247 -61.99 -0.88 24.90
CA LYS A 247 -62.58 -2.14 25.36
C LYS A 247 -63.22 -2.06 26.75
N LYS A 248 -62.85 -1.06 27.56
CA LYS A 248 -63.42 -0.83 28.91
C LYS A 248 -64.75 -0.06 28.92
N ILE A 249 -65.15 0.53 27.81
CA ILE A 249 -66.36 1.39 27.70
C ILE A 249 -67.59 0.59 27.24
N ARG A 250 -67.55 -0.76 27.24
CA ARG A 250 -68.66 -1.60 26.78
C ARG A 250 -69.14 -2.60 27.82
#